data_AF-A0A2T3Q6X1-F1
#
_entry.id   AF-A0A2T3Q6X1-F1
#
_cell.length_a   1.000
_cell.length_b   1.000
_cell.length_c   1.000
_cell.angle_alpha   90.00
_cell.angle_beta   90.00
_cell.angle_gamma   90.00
#
_symmetry.space_group_name_H-M   'P 1'
#
loop_
_entity.id
_entity.type
_entity.pdbx_description
1 polymer ?
#
loop_
_entity_poly.entity_id
_entity_poly.type
_entity_poly.pdbx_seq_one_letter_code
_entity_poly.pdbx_strand_id
1 'polypeptide(L)'
;MQFSGYHFPSDIILQAVRYYVAYKLSFRDIEEIFAERGIRVDHATVNRWVIRFAPLIEQNARTSKHYVSSSWRMDETYIKIKGKWWYYYRAVDKYGDIVDFYLSQTRDEKSAQAFLRKAIRTNGLPEKVVIDKSGANAQALHNMNIQLWKSVVFMLNLIEVIDVKYLNNIVEQSHRPIKQKMYQALGWKSVEGAQATMSGQEVWTQIKRGQVGELSLPVWERFYALIA
;
A
#
# COMPACT_ATOMS: atom_id res chain seq x y z
N MET A 1 -21.59 12.54 -3.90
CA MET A 1 -21.84 12.12 -5.30
C MET A 1 -20.85 11.03 -5.79
N GLN A 2 -20.34 10.14 -4.92
CA GLN A 2 -19.39 9.08 -5.33
C GLN A 2 -20.04 7.71 -5.60
N PHE A 3 -21.25 7.50 -5.08
CA PHE A 3 -22.04 6.26 -5.22
C PHE A 3 -23.24 6.41 -6.17
N SER A 4 -23.33 7.53 -6.90
CA SER A 4 -24.41 7.75 -7.86
C SER A 4 -24.36 6.71 -8.99
N GLY A 5 -25.51 6.11 -9.30
CA GLY A 5 -25.63 5.09 -10.35
C GLY A 5 -25.40 3.64 -9.90
N TYR A 6 -25.16 3.39 -8.61
CA TYR A 6 -25.15 2.03 -8.06
C TYR A 6 -26.52 1.66 -7.50
N HIS A 7 -26.99 0.46 -7.83
CA HIS A 7 -28.22 -0.11 -7.29
C HIS A 7 -28.12 -0.44 -5.79
N PHE A 8 -26.91 -0.75 -5.32
CA PHE A 8 -26.68 -1.13 -3.92
C PHE A 8 -26.40 0.11 -3.06
N PRO A 9 -26.93 0.13 -1.81
CA PRO A 9 -26.55 1.13 -0.81
C PRO A 9 -25.04 1.21 -0.59
N SER A 10 -24.53 2.42 -0.30
CA SER A 10 -23.09 2.67 -0.16
C SER A 10 -22.45 1.88 0.99
N ASP A 11 -23.16 1.68 2.09
CA ASP A 11 -22.72 0.88 3.23
C ASP A 11 -22.49 -0.59 2.85
N ILE A 12 -23.35 -1.19 2.01
CA ILE A 12 -23.17 -2.55 1.49
C ILE A 12 -21.95 -2.64 0.58
N ILE A 13 -21.78 -1.67 -0.32
CA ILE A 13 -20.62 -1.59 -1.21
C ILE A 13 -19.33 -1.50 -0.40
N LEU A 14 -19.29 -0.58 0.58
CA LEU A 14 -18.12 -0.34 1.41
C LEU A 14 -17.83 -1.51 2.34
N GLN A 15 -18.85 -2.18 2.87
CA GLN A 15 -18.67 -3.40 3.63
C GLN A 15 -18.03 -4.51 2.78
N ALA A 16 -18.47 -4.69 1.54
CA ALA A 16 -17.90 -5.69 0.63
C ALA A 16 -16.43 -5.36 0.29
N VAL A 17 -16.14 -4.11 -0.05
CA VAL A 17 -14.78 -3.64 -0.34
C VAL A 17 -13.89 -3.84 0.89
N ARG A 18 -14.35 -3.44 2.08
CA ARG A 18 -13.63 -3.63 3.34
C ARG A 18 -13.37 -5.10 3.59
N TYR A 19 -14.37 -5.98 3.49
CA TYR A 19 -14.20 -7.41 3.69
C TYR A 19 -13.12 -7.99 2.79
N TYR A 20 -13.12 -7.59 1.51
CA TYR A 20 -12.10 -8.05 0.58
C TYR A 20 -10.70 -7.58 0.94
N VAL A 21 -10.50 -6.32 1.31
CA VAL A 21 -9.14 -5.79 1.57
C VAL A 21 -8.66 -6.10 2.99
N ALA A 22 -9.57 -6.23 3.94
CA ALA A 22 -9.27 -6.46 5.34
C ALA A 22 -8.96 -7.92 5.67
N TYR A 23 -9.62 -8.83 4.97
CA TYR A 23 -9.60 -10.25 5.29
C TYR A 23 -9.10 -11.09 4.11
N LYS A 24 -8.87 -12.34 4.49
CA LYS A 24 -8.39 -13.43 3.65
C LYS A 24 -9.51 -14.07 2.82
N LEU A 25 -10.46 -13.26 2.37
CA LEU A 25 -11.67 -13.68 1.66
C LEU A 25 -11.51 -13.54 0.15
N SER A 26 -12.07 -14.47 -0.61
CA SER A 26 -12.29 -14.37 -2.05
C SER A 26 -13.54 -13.51 -2.35
N PHE A 27 -13.72 -13.12 -3.61
CA PHE A 27 -14.95 -12.43 -4.01
C PHE A 27 -16.20 -13.32 -3.88
N ARG A 28 -16.03 -14.64 -4.04
CA ARG A 28 -17.12 -15.62 -3.90
C ARG A 28 -17.50 -15.81 -2.43
N ASP A 29 -16.52 -15.81 -1.53
CA ASP A 29 -16.77 -15.89 -0.09
C ASP A 29 -17.62 -14.68 0.37
N ILE A 30 -17.36 -13.49 -0.19
CA ILE A 30 -18.13 -12.28 0.12
C ILE A 30 -19.55 -12.36 -0.46
N GLU A 31 -19.70 -12.86 -1.69
CA GLU A 31 -21.01 -13.15 -2.28
C GLU A 31 -21.82 -14.12 -1.41
N GLU A 32 -21.22 -15.20 -0.92
CA GLU A 32 -21.86 -16.18 -0.03
C GLU A 32 -22.27 -15.55 1.31
N ILE A 33 -21.36 -14.83 1.98
CA ILE A 33 -21.65 -14.12 3.25
C ILE A 33 -22.80 -13.12 3.08
N PHE A 34 -22.91 -12.47 1.92
CA PHE A 34 -23.98 -11.52 1.65
C PHE A 34 -25.29 -12.24 1.34
N ALA A 35 -25.24 -13.36 0.61
CA ALA A 35 -26.40 -14.19 0.33
C ALA A 35 -27.03 -14.78 1.60
N GLU A 36 -26.22 -15.20 2.58
CA GLU A 36 -26.69 -15.63 3.91
C GLU A 36 -27.53 -14.54 4.62
N ARG A 37 -27.25 -13.27 4.33
CA ARG A 37 -27.95 -12.10 4.89
C ARG A 37 -29.09 -11.59 4.00
N GLY A 38 -29.44 -12.33 2.95
CA GLY A 38 -30.48 -11.95 2.00
C GLY A 38 -30.05 -10.92 0.94
N ILE A 39 -28.76 -10.57 0.86
CA ILE A 39 -28.22 -9.61 -0.11
C ILE A 39 -27.66 -10.38 -1.31
N ARG A 40 -28.36 -10.34 -2.43
CA ARG A 40 -27.92 -11.01 -3.67
C ARG A 40 -26.95 -10.12 -4.45
N VAL A 41 -25.65 -10.35 -4.33
CA VAL A 41 -24.60 -9.67 -5.11
C VAL A 41 -23.69 -10.70 -5.78
N ASP A 42 -23.46 -10.56 -7.07
CA ASP A 42 -22.51 -11.41 -7.79
C ASP A 42 -21.05 -11.01 -7.49
N HIS A 43 -20.15 -11.98 -7.33
CA HIS A 43 -18.73 -11.76 -7.06
C HIS A 43 -18.04 -10.83 -8.08
N ALA A 44 -18.46 -10.80 -9.35
CA ALA A 44 -17.90 -9.86 -10.33
C ALA A 44 -18.32 -8.41 -10.03
N THR A 45 -19.49 -8.21 -9.42
CA THR A 45 -19.91 -6.90 -8.91
C THR A 45 -19.03 -6.45 -7.75
N VAL A 46 -18.72 -7.34 -6.80
CA VAL A 46 -17.78 -7.05 -5.71
C VAL A 46 -16.39 -6.70 -6.26
N ASN A 47 -15.91 -7.43 -7.26
CA ASN A 47 -14.64 -7.13 -7.92
C ASN A 47 -14.64 -5.73 -8.55
N ARG A 48 -15.71 -5.36 -9.27
CA ARG A 48 -15.86 -4.00 -9.84
C ARG A 48 -15.82 -2.93 -8.76
N TRP A 49 -16.46 -3.16 -7.61
CA TRP A 49 -16.40 -2.24 -6.48
C TRP A 49 -15.00 -2.11 -5.90
N VAL A 50 -14.27 -3.20 -5.73
CA VAL A 50 -12.88 -3.13 -5.24
C VAL A 50 -12.00 -2.35 -6.22
N ILE A 51 -12.08 -2.65 -7.52
CA ILE A 51 -11.32 -1.93 -8.56
C ILE A 51 -11.63 -0.42 -8.53
N ARG A 52 -12.90 -0.06 -8.30
CA ARG A 52 -13.33 1.35 -8.28
C ARG A 52 -12.94 2.07 -6.99
N PHE A 53 -13.29 1.50 -5.85
CA PHE A 53 -13.32 2.21 -4.58
C PHE A 53 -12.03 2.05 -3.78
N ALA A 54 -11.30 0.94 -3.87
CA ALA A 54 -10.07 0.78 -3.10
C ALA A 54 -8.99 1.83 -3.44
N PRO A 55 -8.75 2.19 -4.72
CA PRO A 55 -7.84 3.29 -5.06
C PRO A 55 -8.34 4.66 -4.58
N LEU A 56 -9.65 4.91 -4.64
CA LEU A 56 -10.25 6.18 -4.18
C LEU A 56 -10.12 6.35 -2.66
N ILE A 57 -10.36 5.27 -1.91
CA ILE A 57 -10.13 5.21 -0.46
C ILE A 57 -8.66 5.48 -0.13
N GLU A 58 -7.73 4.94 -0.92
CA GLU A 58 -6.30 5.18 -0.73
C GLU A 58 -5.90 6.63 -0.99
N GLN A 59 -6.45 7.25 -2.03
CA GLN A 59 -6.23 8.66 -2.31
C GLN A 59 -6.69 9.55 -1.15
N ASN A 60 -7.85 9.25 -0.56
CA ASN A 60 -8.38 9.99 0.59
C ASN A 60 -7.64 9.66 1.90
N ALA A 61 -7.14 8.43 2.05
CA ALA A 61 -6.29 8.07 3.17
C ALA A 61 -4.97 8.85 3.15
N ARG A 62 -4.38 9.08 1.96
CA ARG A 62 -3.14 9.85 1.82
C ARG A 62 -3.25 11.27 2.34
N THR A 63 -4.41 11.94 2.20
CA THR A 63 -4.60 13.32 2.64
C THR A 63 -4.79 13.47 4.15
N SER A 64 -5.22 12.40 4.82
CA SER A 64 -5.48 12.34 6.27
C SER A 64 -4.46 11.48 7.01
N LYS A 65 -3.37 11.11 6.35
CA LYS A 65 -2.32 10.26 6.89
C LYS A 65 -1.47 11.02 7.91
N HIS A 66 -1.31 10.44 9.08
CA HIS A 66 -0.42 10.94 10.12
C HIS A 66 1.06 10.83 9.70
N TYR A 67 1.89 11.65 10.34
CA TYR A 67 3.33 11.67 10.11
C TYR A 67 3.99 10.32 10.41
N VAL A 68 4.98 9.95 9.59
CA VAL A 68 5.82 8.75 9.76
C VAL A 68 7.24 9.18 10.11
N SER A 69 7.98 8.38 10.89
CA SER A 69 9.34 8.72 11.29
C SER A 69 10.28 8.90 10.09
N SER A 70 11.25 9.83 10.21
CA SER A 70 12.33 10.08 9.23
C SER A 70 13.34 8.91 9.07
N SER A 71 13.20 7.80 9.80
CA SER A 71 14.03 6.60 9.64
C SER A 71 13.24 5.47 8.98
N TRP A 72 13.56 5.16 7.73
CA TRP A 72 12.84 4.19 6.91
C TRP A 72 13.60 2.87 6.79
N ARG A 73 12.86 1.79 6.54
CA ARG A 73 13.33 0.49 6.06
C ARG A 73 12.66 0.24 4.73
N MET A 74 13.46 0.04 3.70
CA MET A 74 13.01 -0.13 2.33
C MET A 74 13.49 -1.47 1.78
N ASP A 75 12.56 -2.21 1.20
CA ASP A 75 12.83 -3.50 0.59
C ASP A 75 11.87 -3.74 -0.58
N GLU A 76 12.21 -4.71 -1.42
CA GLU A 76 11.40 -5.14 -2.53
C GLU A 76 11.12 -6.64 -2.46
N THR A 77 9.91 -7.02 -2.88
CA THR A 77 9.58 -8.43 -3.03
C THR A 77 8.91 -8.72 -4.36
N TYR A 78 9.05 -9.96 -4.82
CA TYR A 78 8.30 -10.46 -5.96
C TYR A 78 6.80 -10.61 -5.61
N ILE A 79 5.94 -10.24 -6.56
CA ILE A 79 4.51 -10.58 -6.58
C ILE A 79 4.11 -11.03 -8.00
N LYS A 80 3.07 -11.87 -8.12
CA LYS A 80 2.65 -12.47 -9.39
C LYS A 80 1.38 -11.82 -9.91
N ILE A 81 1.45 -11.21 -11.10
CA ILE A 81 0.34 -10.55 -11.79
C ILE A 81 0.31 -11.04 -13.23
N LYS A 82 -0.85 -11.51 -13.70
CA LYS A 82 -1.04 -12.09 -15.05
C LYS A 82 0.00 -13.18 -15.39
N GLY A 83 0.35 -14.00 -14.39
CA GLY A 83 1.34 -15.06 -14.54
C GLY A 83 2.81 -14.59 -14.56
N LYS A 84 3.07 -13.29 -14.61
CA LYS A 84 4.43 -12.70 -14.63
C LYS A 84 4.83 -12.22 -13.23
N TRP A 85 6.13 -12.27 -12.94
CA TRP A 85 6.68 -11.69 -11.71
C TRP A 85 6.86 -10.18 -11.87
N TRP A 86 6.44 -9.45 -10.85
CA TRP A 86 6.57 -8.01 -10.68
C TRP A 86 7.27 -7.73 -9.36
N TYR A 87 7.84 -6.54 -9.22
CA TYR A 87 8.51 -6.07 -8.01
C TYR A 87 7.60 -5.11 -7.27
N TYR A 88 7.27 -5.48 -6.04
CA TYR A 88 6.57 -4.66 -5.07
C TYR A 88 7.59 -4.04 -4.13
N TYR A 89 7.86 -2.76 -4.33
CA TYR A 89 8.69 -1.93 -3.47
C TYR A 89 7.87 -1.43 -2.30
N ARG A 90 8.42 -1.48 -1.09
CA ARG A 90 7.77 -1.00 0.11
C ARG A 90 8.77 -0.30 1.01
N ALA A 91 8.30 0.74 1.69
CA ALA A 91 9.01 1.35 2.80
C ALA A 91 8.11 1.42 4.02
N VAL A 92 8.69 1.09 5.18
CA VAL A 92 8.07 1.30 6.49
C VAL A 92 9.03 2.09 7.37
N ASP A 93 8.52 2.80 8.36
CA ASP A 93 9.37 3.52 9.29
C ASP A 93 9.93 2.61 10.39
N LYS A 94 10.71 3.16 11.32
CA LYS A 94 11.31 2.41 12.44
C LYS A 94 10.30 1.77 13.40
N TYR A 95 9.05 2.23 13.42
CA TYR A 95 7.94 1.66 14.20
C TYR A 95 7.06 0.70 13.37
N GLY A 96 7.41 0.54 12.09
CA GLY A 96 6.71 -0.31 11.12
C GLY A 96 5.52 0.38 10.48
N ASP A 97 5.40 1.70 10.64
CA ASP A 97 4.36 2.45 9.98
C ASP A 97 4.60 2.57 8.49
N ILE A 98 3.54 2.57 7.69
CA ILE A 98 3.65 2.44 6.25
C ILE A 98 4.10 3.79 5.70
N VAL A 99 5.25 3.85 5.05
CA VAL A 99 5.70 5.08 4.37
C VAL A 99 5.02 5.16 3.02
N ASP A 100 5.32 4.23 2.12
CA ASP A 100 4.65 4.11 0.82
C ASP A 100 4.97 2.75 0.16
N PHE A 101 4.32 2.48 -0.97
CA PHE A 101 4.62 1.35 -1.85
C PHE A 101 4.67 1.76 -3.32
N TYR A 102 5.28 0.92 -4.14
CA TYR A 102 5.34 1.09 -5.59
C TYR A 102 5.45 -0.25 -6.30
N LEU A 103 4.86 -0.33 -7.49
CA LEU A 103 4.83 -1.56 -8.29
C LEU A 103 5.58 -1.34 -9.60
N SER A 104 6.55 -2.20 -9.90
CA SER A 104 7.32 -2.19 -11.14
C SER A 104 7.40 -3.57 -11.78
N GLN A 105 7.59 -3.62 -13.10
CA GLN A 105 7.92 -4.85 -13.82
C GLN A 105 9.41 -5.18 -13.76
N THR A 106 10.26 -4.19 -13.47
CA THR A 106 11.72 -4.33 -13.43
C THR A 106 12.26 -4.06 -12.03
N ARG A 107 13.39 -4.71 -11.72
CA ARG A 107 14.19 -4.42 -10.52
C ARG A 107 15.43 -3.67 -10.94
N ASP A 108 15.22 -2.40 -11.25
CA ASP A 108 16.28 -1.50 -11.70
C ASP A 108 16.33 -0.25 -10.82
N GLU A 109 17.43 0.48 -10.98
CA GLU A 109 17.66 1.73 -10.29
C GLU A 109 16.57 2.77 -10.58
N LYS A 110 16.06 2.81 -11.82
CA LYS A 110 15.00 3.75 -12.23
C LYS A 110 13.72 3.53 -11.43
N SER A 111 13.33 2.28 -11.23
CA SER A 111 12.17 1.88 -10.41
C SER A 111 12.37 2.23 -8.94
N ALA A 112 13.56 1.97 -8.38
CA ALA A 112 13.89 2.35 -7.02
C ALA A 112 13.88 3.89 -6.83
N GLN A 113 14.42 4.66 -7.77
CA GLN A 113 14.34 6.13 -7.75
C GLN A 113 12.89 6.63 -7.86
N ALA A 114 12.08 6.03 -8.74
CA ALA A 114 10.67 6.39 -8.88
C ALA A 114 9.90 6.15 -7.58
N PHE A 115 10.17 5.03 -6.90
CA PHE A 115 9.62 4.74 -5.60
C PHE A 115 10.05 5.78 -4.55
N LEU A 116 11.35 6.06 -4.41
CA LEU A 116 11.87 7.04 -3.46
C LEU A 116 11.27 8.43 -3.68
N ARG A 117 11.22 8.92 -4.93
CA ARG A 117 10.59 10.21 -5.26
C ARG A 117 9.12 10.25 -4.84
N LYS A 118 8.38 9.17 -5.10
CA LYS A 118 6.96 9.05 -4.70
C LYS A 118 6.79 9.10 -3.18
N ALA A 119 7.62 8.34 -2.45
CA ALA A 119 7.59 8.28 -0.99
C ALA A 119 7.96 9.62 -0.36
N ILE A 120 9.03 10.27 -0.82
CA ILE A 120 9.50 11.57 -0.32
C ILE A 120 8.49 12.68 -0.58
N ARG A 121 7.88 12.72 -1.77
CA ARG A 121 6.85 13.71 -2.10
C ARG A 121 5.66 13.67 -1.13
N THR A 122 5.35 12.49 -0.59
CA THR A 122 4.18 12.30 0.28
C THR A 122 4.54 12.41 1.77
N ASN A 123 5.75 11.99 2.17
CA ASN A 123 6.11 11.83 3.58
C ASN A 123 7.28 12.73 4.04
N GLY A 124 7.82 13.56 3.15
CA GLY A 124 9.02 14.34 3.41
C GLY A 124 10.32 13.54 3.21
N LEU A 125 11.44 14.24 3.34
CA LEU A 125 12.77 13.67 3.18
C LEU A 125 13.16 12.86 4.43
N PRO A 126 13.56 11.58 4.29
CA PRO A 126 14.06 10.81 5.44
C PRO A 126 15.48 11.24 5.80
N GLU A 127 15.81 11.10 7.09
CA GLU A 127 17.19 11.22 7.57
C GLU A 127 17.98 9.93 7.31
N LYS A 128 17.32 8.77 7.47
CA LYS A 128 17.97 7.46 7.38
C LYS A 128 17.14 6.48 6.56
N VAL A 129 17.79 5.72 5.69
CA VAL A 129 17.15 4.62 4.96
C VAL A 129 17.97 3.36 5.14
N VAL A 130 17.35 2.36 5.76
CA VAL A 130 17.89 1.00 5.83
C VAL A 130 17.46 0.25 4.57
N ILE A 131 18.42 -0.40 3.91
CA ILE A 131 18.17 -1.30 2.78
C ILE A 131 18.84 -2.65 3.05
N ASP A 132 18.26 -3.74 2.54
CA ASP A 132 19.04 -4.97 2.32
C ASP A 132 19.93 -4.80 1.08
N LYS A 133 20.90 -5.69 0.85
CA LYS A 133 21.98 -5.71 -0.17
C LYS A 133 21.55 -5.58 -1.64
N SER A 134 20.62 -4.70 -1.95
CA SER A 134 20.05 -4.38 -3.25
C SER A 134 20.85 -3.25 -3.88
N GLY A 135 21.68 -3.60 -4.86
CA GLY A 135 22.49 -2.63 -5.61
C GLY A 135 21.64 -1.54 -6.27
N ALA A 136 20.42 -1.86 -6.71
CA ALA A 136 19.50 -0.89 -7.29
C ALA A 136 19.04 0.17 -6.26
N ASN A 137 18.74 -0.24 -5.02
CA ASN A 137 18.32 0.68 -3.96
C ASN A 137 19.49 1.55 -3.49
N ALA A 138 20.67 0.95 -3.33
CA ALA A 138 21.89 1.67 -2.98
C ALA A 138 22.23 2.74 -4.01
N GLN A 139 22.19 2.40 -5.30
CA GLN A 139 22.47 3.33 -6.39
C GLN A 139 21.40 4.43 -6.49
N ALA A 140 20.12 4.09 -6.27
CA ALA A 140 19.04 5.08 -6.26
C ALA A 140 19.20 6.10 -5.12
N LEU A 141 19.57 5.66 -3.91
CA LEU A 141 19.84 6.55 -2.77
C LEU A 141 21.11 7.39 -2.99
N HIS A 142 22.16 6.82 -3.57
CA HIS A 142 23.36 7.56 -3.94
C HIS A 142 23.04 8.69 -4.92
N ASN A 143 22.30 8.38 -5.99
CA ASN A 143 21.89 9.38 -6.99
C ASN A 143 20.91 10.40 -6.43
N MET A 144 20.10 10.05 -5.42
CA MET A 144 19.28 11.00 -4.68
C MET A 144 20.15 11.97 -3.86
N ASN A 145 21.14 11.47 -3.12
CA ASN A 145 22.05 12.32 -2.35
C ASN A 145 22.85 13.29 -3.24
N ILE A 146 23.26 12.86 -4.45
CA ILE A 146 23.88 13.77 -5.43
C ILE A 146 22.90 14.89 -5.83
N GLN A 147 21.62 14.57 -6.07
CA GLN A 147 20.60 15.57 -6.41
C GLN A 147 20.36 16.56 -5.26
N LEU A 148 20.24 16.06 -4.02
CA LEU A 148 20.07 16.87 -2.82
C LEU A 148 21.27 17.80 -2.60
N TRP A 149 22.49 17.28 -2.74
CA TRP A 149 23.71 18.07 -2.62
C TRP A 149 23.75 19.20 -3.65
N LYS A 150 23.38 18.93 -4.91
CA LYS A 150 23.32 19.94 -5.98
C LYS A 150 22.24 20.99 -5.80
N SER A 151 21.20 20.71 -5.01
CA SER A 151 20.09 21.66 -4.78
C SER A 151 20.48 22.87 -3.93
N VAL A 152 21.64 22.85 -3.27
CA VAL A 152 22.16 23.85 -2.30
C VAL A 152 21.31 23.99 -1.03
N VAL A 153 19.98 24.02 -1.16
CA VAL A 153 19.01 24.10 -0.05
C VAL A 153 19.05 22.85 0.84
N PHE A 154 19.22 21.66 0.27
CA PHE A 154 19.25 20.39 1.02
C PHE A 154 20.66 19.81 1.18
N MET A 155 21.71 20.60 0.94
CA MET A 155 23.09 20.10 0.93
C MET A 155 23.51 19.44 2.25
N LEU A 156 22.99 19.93 3.38
CA LEU A 156 23.25 19.40 4.73
C LEU A 156 22.27 18.29 5.15
N ASN A 157 21.26 17.98 4.32
CA ASN A 157 20.22 16.99 4.60
C ASN A 157 20.37 15.76 3.71
N LEU A 158 21.57 15.17 3.69
CA LEU A 158 21.82 13.93 2.97
C LEU A 158 21.20 12.75 3.72
N ILE A 159 20.70 11.78 2.97
CA ILE A 159 20.11 10.56 3.51
C ILE A 159 21.25 9.62 3.93
N GLU A 160 21.28 9.23 5.21
CA GLU A 160 22.17 8.20 5.72
C GLU A 160 21.67 6.82 5.24
N VAL A 161 22.50 6.11 4.48
CA VAL A 161 22.20 4.76 3.99
C VAL A 161 22.82 3.72 4.91
N ILE A 162 21.99 2.83 5.44
CA ILE A 162 22.40 1.81 6.41
C ILE A 162 22.12 0.42 5.83
N ASP A 163 23.12 -0.47 5.89
CA ASP A 163 22.99 -1.89 5.56
C ASP A 163 23.12 -2.71 6.84
N VAL A 164 21.98 -2.97 7.50
CA VAL A 164 21.91 -3.75 8.73
C VAL A 164 20.76 -4.74 8.65
N LYS A 165 21.10 -6.00 8.40
CA LYS A 165 20.15 -7.09 8.15
C LYS A 165 19.00 -7.17 9.16
N TYR A 166 19.28 -7.10 10.46
CA TYR A 166 18.23 -7.27 11.48
C TYR A 166 17.24 -6.10 11.52
N LEU A 167 17.62 -4.90 11.07
CA LEU A 167 16.71 -3.77 10.98
C LEU A 167 15.72 -3.96 9.83
N ASN A 168 16.09 -4.70 8.78
CA ASN A 168 15.25 -4.97 7.61
C ASN A 168 14.09 -5.96 7.91
N ASN A 169 14.18 -6.74 8.98
CA ASN A 169 13.15 -7.70 9.37
C ASN A 169 11.74 -7.10 9.42
N ILE A 170 11.59 -5.83 9.80
CA ILE A 170 10.28 -5.18 9.92
C ILE A 170 9.61 -4.94 8.56
N VAL A 171 10.39 -4.54 7.54
CA VAL A 171 9.85 -4.36 6.17
C VAL A 171 9.57 -5.72 5.53
N GLU A 172 10.43 -6.71 5.74
CA GLU A 172 10.20 -8.09 5.27
C GLU A 172 8.92 -8.69 5.85
N GLN A 173 8.68 -8.49 7.15
CA GLN A 173 7.44 -8.91 7.80
C GLN A 173 6.22 -8.19 7.23
N SER A 174 6.35 -6.90 6.90
CA SER A 174 5.27 -6.10 6.35
C SER A 174 4.84 -6.54 4.94
N HIS A 175 5.64 -7.33 4.22
CA HIS A 175 5.24 -7.97 2.95
C HIS A 175 4.23 -9.11 3.10
N ARG A 176 4.11 -9.71 4.30
CA ARG A 176 3.32 -10.93 4.53
C ARG A 176 1.83 -10.77 4.17
N PRO A 177 1.11 -9.69 4.56
CA PRO A 177 -0.32 -9.56 4.26
C PRO A 177 -0.61 -9.55 2.74
N ILE A 178 0.19 -8.81 1.96
CA ILE A 178 0.07 -8.76 0.50
C ILE A 178 0.38 -10.12 -0.13
N LYS A 179 1.47 -10.76 0.31
CA LYS A 179 1.81 -12.11 -0.18
C LYS A 179 0.71 -13.12 0.11
N GLN A 180 0.17 -13.11 1.33
CA GLN A 180 -0.92 -14.01 1.70
C GLN A 180 -2.14 -13.79 0.80
N LYS A 181 -2.54 -12.54 0.54
CA LYS A 181 -3.66 -12.23 -0.36
C LYS A 181 -3.39 -12.67 -1.79
N MET A 182 -2.17 -12.44 -2.28
CA MET A 182 -1.74 -12.91 -3.60
C MET A 182 -1.83 -14.43 -3.72
N TYR A 183 -1.37 -15.17 -2.71
CA TYR A 183 -1.44 -16.63 -2.72
C TYR A 183 -2.87 -17.13 -2.72
N GLN A 184 -3.77 -16.51 -1.95
CA GLN A 184 -5.20 -16.82 -1.97
C GLN A 184 -5.86 -16.54 -3.32
N ALA A 185 -5.43 -15.46 -3.99
CA ALA A 185 -5.88 -15.14 -5.34
C ALA A 185 -5.24 -16.03 -6.43
N LEU A 186 -4.32 -16.94 -6.07
CA LEU A 186 -3.48 -17.70 -7.00
C LEU A 186 -2.78 -16.78 -8.03
N GLY A 187 -2.30 -15.64 -7.54
CA GLY A 187 -1.80 -14.52 -8.35
C GLY A 187 -2.93 -13.74 -9.04
N TRP A 188 -2.80 -12.42 -9.05
CA TRP A 188 -3.81 -11.54 -9.64
C TRP A 188 -3.89 -11.70 -11.16
N LYS A 189 -5.11 -11.63 -11.71
CA LYS A 189 -5.38 -11.81 -13.14
C LYS A 189 -5.37 -10.51 -13.95
N SER A 190 -5.31 -9.36 -13.27
CA SER A 190 -5.23 -8.03 -13.89
C SER A 190 -4.31 -7.11 -13.09
N VAL A 191 -3.73 -6.12 -13.76
CA VAL A 191 -2.85 -5.13 -13.12
C VAL A 191 -3.69 -4.21 -12.26
N GLU A 192 -4.84 -3.81 -12.79
CA GLU A 192 -5.84 -2.95 -12.16
C GLU A 192 -6.36 -3.59 -10.86
N GLY A 193 -6.70 -4.88 -10.91
CA GLY A 193 -7.16 -5.63 -9.74
C GLY A 193 -6.06 -5.80 -8.70
N ALA A 194 -4.81 -6.05 -9.12
CA ALA A 194 -3.67 -6.13 -8.21
C ALA A 194 -3.44 -4.78 -7.49
N GLN A 195 -3.37 -3.68 -8.25
CA GLN A 195 -3.18 -2.34 -7.73
C GLN A 195 -4.30 -1.92 -6.78
N ALA A 196 -5.56 -2.15 -7.15
CA ALA A 196 -6.70 -1.86 -6.28
C ALA A 196 -6.66 -2.67 -4.98
N THR A 197 -6.34 -3.97 -5.07
CA THR A 197 -6.19 -4.82 -3.89
C THR A 197 -5.10 -4.29 -2.97
N MET A 198 -3.90 -4.04 -3.51
CA MET A 198 -2.77 -3.53 -2.71
C MET A 198 -3.09 -2.17 -2.08
N SER A 199 -3.69 -1.26 -2.84
CA SER A 199 -4.10 0.06 -2.33
C SER A 199 -5.02 -0.08 -1.12
N GLY A 200 -6.07 -0.90 -1.22
CA GLY A 200 -6.99 -1.12 -0.11
C GLY A 200 -6.36 -1.86 1.08
N GLN A 201 -5.46 -2.83 0.83
CA GLN A 201 -4.75 -3.54 1.90
C GLN A 201 -3.79 -2.62 2.67
N GLU A 202 -3.12 -1.72 1.98
CA GLU A 202 -2.26 -0.73 2.61
C GLU A 202 -3.08 0.21 3.49
N VAL A 203 -4.18 0.77 2.98
CA VAL A 203 -5.07 1.60 3.80
C VAL A 203 -5.58 0.85 5.02
N TRP A 204 -6.03 -0.40 4.86
CA TRP A 204 -6.48 -1.19 5.99
C TRP A 204 -5.37 -1.41 7.03
N THR A 205 -4.14 -1.61 6.58
CA THR A 205 -2.97 -1.76 7.46
C THR A 205 -2.66 -0.45 8.19
N GLN A 206 -2.71 0.68 7.48
CA GLN A 206 -2.53 2.02 8.04
C GLN A 206 -3.58 2.33 9.13
N ILE A 207 -4.85 2.04 8.87
CA ILE A 207 -5.95 2.23 9.83
C ILE A 207 -5.73 1.38 11.09
N LYS A 208 -5.39 0.09 10.93
CA LYS A 208 -5.11 -0.79 12.07
C LYS A 208 -3.92 -0.32 12.92
N ARG A 209 -3.00 0.42 12.32
CA ARG A 209 -1.84 1.03 12.99
C ARG A 209 -2.12 2.43 13.53
N GLY A 210 -3.32 2.98 13.32
CA GLY A 210 -3.66 4.35 13.75
C GLY A 210 -2.97 5.45 12.93
N GLN A 211 -2.49 5.14 11.72
CA GLN A 211 -1.88 6.13 10.82
C GLN A 211 -2.89 6.95 10.03
N VAL A 212 -4.13 6.47 9.95
CA VAL A 212 -5.18 7.09 9.13
C VAL A 212 -6.50 7.06 9.89
N GLY A 213 -7.23 8.17 9.83
CA GLY A 213 -8.55 8.33 10.40
C GLY A 213 -8.55 8.69 11.89
N GLU A 214 -9.72 9.05 12.39
CA GLU A 214 -9.90 9.51 13.77
C GLU A 214 -9.74 8.36 14.77
N LEU A 215 -8.80 8.51 15.72
CA LEU A 215 -8.44 7.44 16.65
C LEU A 215 -9.53 7.10 17.69
N SER A 216 -10.53 7.96 17.84
CA SER A 216 -11.70 7.73 18.68
C SER A 216 -12.66 6.69 18.09
N LEU A 217 -12.71 6.58 16.76
CA LEU A 217 -13.64 5.69 16.06
C LEU A 217 -13.13 4.24 16.04
N PRO A 218 -14.02 3.25 15.98
CA PRO A 218 -13.67 1.88 15.63
C PRO A 218 -12.98 1.77 14.27
N VAL A 219 -12.13 0.74 14.11
CA VAL A 219 -11.29 0.53 12.90
C VAL A 219 -12.11 0.49 11.60
N TRP A 220 -13.31 -0.11 11.59
CA TRP A 220 -14.14 -0.15 10.39
C TRP A 220 -14.79 1.19 10.06
N GLU A 221 -15.16 2.00 11.06
CA GLU A 221 -15.72 3.33 10.85
C GLU A 221 -14.70 4.29 10.27
N ARG A 222 -13.44 4.21 10.73
CA ARG A 222 -12.33 4.94 10.11
C ARG A 222 -12.19 4.61 8.63
N PHE A 223 -12.38 3.35 8.24
CA PHE A 223 -12.34 2.94 6.82
C PHE A 223 -13.50 3.54 6.03
N TYR A 224 -14.71 3.52 6.57
CA TYR A 224 -15.89 4.06 5.89
C TYR A 224 -15.88 5.58 5.79
N ALA A 225 -15.34 6.28 6.79
CA ALA A 225 -15.22 7.73 6.81
C ALA A 225 -14.30 8.28 5.71
N LEU A 226 -13.40 7.47 5.16
CA LEU A 226 -12.49 7.89 4.08
C LEU A 226 -13.19 8.17 2.76
N ILE A 227 -14.47 7.83 2.61
CA ILE A 227 -15.21 7.96 1.37
C ILE A 227 -16.68 8.34 1.59
N ALA A 228 -17.00 8.70 2.84
CA ALA A 228 -18.30 9.23 3.25
C ALA A 228 -18.51 10.67 2.74
#